data_AF-A0AA38GCI4-F1
#
_entry.id   AF-A0AA38GCI4-F1
#
_cell.length_a   1.000
_cell.length_b   1.000
_cell.length_c   1.000
_cell.angle_alpha   90.00
_cell.angle_beta   90.00
_cell.angle_gamma   90.00
#
_symmetry.space_group_name_H-M   'P 1'
#
loop_
_entity.id
_entity.type
_entity.pdbx_description
1 polymer ?
#
loop_
_entity_poly.entity_id
_entity_poly.type
_entity_poly.pdbx_seq_one_letter_code
_entity_poly.pdbx_strand_id
1 'polypeptide(L)'
;TALPHVFINIAKDKVVKFEGEAMSTLKRKESMVAREGDQLIVTPLGAGNEVGRSCVYMTYKNKTVLFDCGIHPAYSGMAALPYFDEIDPSTIDVLLVT
;
A
#
# COMPACT_ATOMS: atom_id res chain seq x y z
N THR A 1 9.03 -14.97 21.87
CA THR A 1 9.23 -14.02 20.75
C THR A 1 7.96 -14.03 19.91
N ALA A 2 6.97 -13.23 20.31
CA ALA A 2 5.71 -13.14 19.58
C ALA A 2 5.93 -12.23 18.37
N LEU A 3 5.80 -12.79 17.17
CA LEU A 3 5.74 -12.01 15.94
C LEU A 3 4.42 -11.20 15.97
N PRO A 4 4.44 -9.89 15.65
CA PRO A 4 3.20 -9.13 15.55
C PRO A 4 2.30 -9.78 14.50
N HIS A 5 1.06 -10.07 14.89
CA HIS A 5 0.07 -10.68 14.01
C HIS A 5 -0.35 -9.65 12.96
N VAL A 6 0.22 -9.76 11.77
CA VAL A 6 -0.16 -8.95 10.62
C VAL A 6 -1.46 -9.52 10.05
N PHE A 7 -2.57 -8.81 10.24
CA PHE A 7 -3.83 -9.17 9.60
C PHE A 7 -3.83 -8.64 8.17
N ILE A 8 -3.88 -9.56 7.21
CA ILE A 8 -4.01 -9.24 5.77
C ILE A 8 -5.49 -9.27 5.43
N ASN A 9 -6.11 -8.10 5.32
CA ASN A 9 -7.46 -7.99 4.78
C ASN A 9 -7.36 -7.66 3.29
N ILE A 10 -7.56 -8.66 2.44
CA ILE A 10 -7.67 -8.48 0.99
C ILE A 10 -9.09 -8.01 0.72
N ALA A 11 -9.27 -6.70 0.59
CA ALA A 11 -10.55 -6.14 0.17
C ALA A 11 -10.87 -6.59 -1.27
N LYS A 12 -12.16 -6.59 -1.64
CA LYS A 12 -12.61 -6.96 -2.99
C LYS A 12 -12.04 -6.05 -4.10
N ASP A 13 -11.42 -4.93 -3.73
CA ASP A 13 -10.94 -3.87 -4.60
C ASP A 13 -9.42 -3.91 -4.84
N LYS A 14 -8.77 -5.08 -4.73
CA LYS A 14 -7.31 -5.28 -4.89
C LYS A 14 -6.42 -4.55 -3.85
N VAL A 15 -7.01 -3.88 -2.86
CA VAL A 15 -6.28 -3.18 -1.80
C VAL A 15 -5.88 -4.17 -0.70
N VAL A 16 -4.60 -4.15 -0.32
CA VAL A 16 -4.07 -4.94 0.79
C VAL A 16 -3.87 -4.02 1.99
N LYS A 17 -4.60 -4.27 3.07
CA LYS A 17 -4.46 -3.55 4.33
C LYS A 17 -3.73 -4.42 5.34
N PHE A 18 -2.70 -3.85 5.96
CA PHE A 18 -1.93 -4.44 7.03
C PHE A 18 -2.12 -3.61 8.30
N GLU A 19 -2.62 -4.23 9.36
CA GLU A 19 -2.75 -3.61 10.67
C GLU A 19 -1.65 -4.12 11.60
N GLY A 20 -0.91 -3.20 12.22
CA GLY A 20 0.09 -3.54 13.23
C GLY A 20 -0.50 -3.46 14.63
N GLU A 21 -0.63 -4.60 15.33
CA GLU A 21 -0.90 -4.58 16.78
C GLU A 21 0.37 -4.20 17.54
N ALA A 22 0.31 -3.09 18.29
CA ALA A 22 1.41 -2.67 19.15
C ALA A 22 1.62 -3.68 20.30
N MET A 23 2.83 -4.21 20.41
CA MET A 23 3.24 -5.10 21.51
C MET A 23 3.41 -4.29 22.80
N SER A 24 2.41 -4.28 23.71
CA SER A 24 2.55 -3.63 25.02
C SER A 24 2.94 -4.63 26.11
N THR A 25 4.19 -4.54 26.59
CA THR A 25 4.66 -5.23 27.80
C THR A 25 4.02 -4.60 29.04
N LEU A 26 3.27 -5.42 29.79
CA LEU A 26 2.71 -5.22 31.14
C LEU A 26 1.95 -3.90 31.45
N LYS A 27 0.62 -4.05 31.50
CA LYS A 27 -0.32 -3.40 32.44
C LYS A 27 -0.47 -1.87 32.34
N ARG A 28 -1.34 -1.42 31.44
CA ARG A 28 -2.43 -0.51 31.85
C ARG A 28 -3.64 -0.63 30.94
N LYS A 29 -4.79 -0.65 31.60
CA LYS A 29 -6.14 -0.82 31.08
C LYS A 29 -6.58 0.48 30.42
N GLU A 30 -5.89 0.89 29.35
CA GLU A 30 -6.18 2.07 28.56
C GLU A 30 -6.24 1.64 27.09
N SER A 31 -7.46 1.24 26.71
CA SER A 31 -8.01 1.03 25.37
C SER A 31 -7.06 0.66 24.21
N MET A 32 -7.27 -0.54 23.66
CA MET A 32 -6.85 -0.98 22.33
C MET A 32 -7.50 -0.13 21.21
N VAL A 33 -7.28 1.18 21.21
CA VAL A 33 -7.65 2.02 20.08
C VAL A 33 -6.46 1.97 19.13
N ALA A 34 -6.59 1.21 18.05
CA ALA A 34 -5.72 1.36 16.90
C ALA A 34 -5.64 2.85 16.59
N ARG A 35 -4.46 3.45 16.72
CA ARG A 35 -4.29 4.86 16.44
C ARG A 35 -4.57 5.05 14.95
N GLU A 36 -5.44 6.00 14.63
CA GLU A 36 -5.67 6.42 13.26
C GLU A 36 -4.30 6.75 12.63
N GLY A 37 -3.90 5.96 11.61
CA GLY A 37 -2.58 6.06 10.96
C GLY A 37 -1.62 4.87 11.14
N ASP A 38 -1.90 3.89 12.01
CA ASP A 38 -1.09 2.67 12.15
C ASP A 38 -1.43 1.57 11.12
N GLN A 39 -2.32 1.86 10.17
CA GLN A 39 -2.65 0.97 9.05
C GLN A 39 -1.72 1.25 7.85
N LEU A 40 -1.04 0.21 7.37
CA LEU A 40 -0.31 0.24 6.10
C LEU A 40 -1.26 -0.22 4.99
N ILE A 41 -1.43 0.60 3.97
CA ILE A 41 -2.28 0.31 2.82
C ILE A 41 -1.39 0.19 1.59
N VAL A 42 -1.55 -0.90 0.84
CA VAL A 42 -0.84 -1.17 -0.41
C VAL A 42 -1.88 -1.36 -1.51
N THR A 43 -1.77 -0.54 -2.56
CA THR A 43 -2.66 -0.54 -3.72
C THR A 43 -1.82 -0.75 -4.98
N PRO A 44 -1.85 -1.94 -5.60
CA PRO A 44 -1.20 -2.16 -6.88
C PRO A 44 -1.94 -1.39 -7.98
N LEU A 45 -1.26 -0.42 -8.59
CA LEU A 45 -1.75 0.33 -9.77
C LEU A 45 -1.36 -0.35 -11.09
N GLY A 46 -0.51 -1.38 -11.02
CA GLY A 46 -0.15 -2.28 -12.10
C GLY A 46 0.67 -3.44 -11.55
N ALA A 47 0.88 -4.49 -12.36
CA ALA A 47 1.46 -5.76 -11.92
C ALA A 47 0.67 -6.50 -10.81
N GLY A 48 -0.56 -6.06 -10.50
CA GLY A 48 -1.48 -6.74 -9.59
C GLY A 48 -2.18 -7.91 -10.28
N ASN A 49 -1.59 -9.11 -10.18
CA ASN A 49 -2.02 -10.31 -10.91
C ASN A 49 -1.83 -10.20 -12.44
N GLU A 50 -0.77 -9.52 -12.85
CA GLU A 50 -0.34 -9.38 -14.25
C GLU A 50 1.17 -9.11 -14.30
N VAL A 51 1.78 -9.12 -15.50
CA VAL A 51 3.20 -8.80 -15.72
C VAL A 51 3.32 -7.60 -16.65
N GLY A 52 4.04 -6.57 -16.20
CA GLY A 52 4.17 -5.29 -16.89
C GLY A 52 3.54 -4.14 -16.10
N ARG A 53 3.84 -2.90 -16.47
CA ARG A 53 3.37 -1.68 -15.79
C ARG A 53 3.52 -1.72 -14.26
N SER A 54 4.66 -2.18 -13.75
CA SER A 54 4.89 -2.23 -12.30
C SER A 54 4.68 -0.85 -11.68
N CYS A 55 3.76 -0.80 -10.73
CA CYS A 55 3.43 0.42 -10.01
C CYS A 55 2.65 0.06 -8.75
N VAL A 56 3.19 0.39 -7.58
CA VAL A 56 2.58 0.10 -6.29
C VAL A 56 2.48 1.38 -5.47
N TYR A 57 1.26 1.78 -5.14
CA TYR A 57 0.96 2.92 -4.29
C TYR A 57 0.83 2.47 -2.84
N MET A 58 1.60 3.06 -1.94
CA MET A 58 1.66 2.65 -0.54
C MET A 58 1.46 3.85 0.39
N THR A 59 0.59 3.72 1.39
CA THR A 59 0.39 4.75 2.42
C THR A 59 0.57 4.18 3.82
N TYR A 60 1.32 4.90 4.67
CA TYR A 60 1.48 4.57 6.08
C TYR A 60 1.79 5.83 6.89
N LYS A 61 1.13 6.04 8.04
CA LYS A 61 1.36 7.21 8.93
C LYS A 61 1.42 8.54 8.16
N ASN A 62 0.48 8.75 7.25
CA ASN A 62 0.37 9.95 6.41
C ASN A 62 1.57 10.16 5.48
N LYS A 63 2.33 9.11 5.19
CA LYS A 63 3.37 9.08 4.17
C LYS A 63 2.92 8.24 3.00
N THR A 64 3.19 8.75 1.81
CA THR A 64 2.80 8.13 0.55
C THR A 64 4.05 7.85 -0.27
N VAL A 65 4.25 6.59 -0.62
CA VAL A 65 5.36 6.13 -1.46
C VAL A 65 4.79 5.47 -2.70
N LEU A 66 5.31 5.85 -3.86
CA LEU A 66 5.06 5.17 -5.12
C LEU A 66 6.29 4.32 -5.49
N PHE A 67 6.10 3.02 -5.68
CA PHE A 67 7.14 2.13 -6.19
C PHE A 67 6.90 1.86 -7.65
N ASP A 68 7.90 2.15 -8.49
CA ASP A 68 7.90 2.06 -9.95
C ASP A 68 6.78 2.84 -10.65
N CYS A 69 6.99 3.07 -11.94
CA CYS A 69 6.03 3.65 -12.89
C CYS A 69 6.25 3.01 -14.28
N GLY A 70 6.24 1.68 -14.34
CA GLY A 70 6.57 0.95 -15.56
C GLY A 70 5.51 1.08 -16.66
N ILE A 71 5.83 0.62 -17.86
CA ILE A 71 4.92 0.51 -19.00
C ILE A 71 4.59 -0.96 -19.26
N HIS A 72 3.35 -1.26 -19.64
CA HIS A 72 2.97 -2.61 -20.03
C HIS A 72 3.44 -2.90 -21.48
N PRO A 73 4.32 -3.89 -21.71
CA PRO A 73 4.96 -4.09 -23.01
C PRO A 73 4.01 -4.53 -24.12
N ALA A 74 2.89 -5.16 -23.77
CA ALA A 74 1.88 -5.62 -24.74
C ALA A 74 0.83 -4.55 -25.12
N TYR A 75 0.87 -3.36 -24.53
CA TYR A 75 -0.09 -2.27 -24.81
C TYR A 75 0.63 -1.03 -25.34
N SER A 76 -0.13 -0.06 -25.84
CA SER A 76 0.42 1.19 -26.36
C SER A 76 -0.42 2.38 -25.94
N GLY A 77 0.20 3.57 -25.93
CA GLY A 77 -0.45 4.80 -25.48
C GLY A 77 -0.88 4.73 -24.02
N MET A 78 -2.02 5.37 -23.70
CA MET A 78 -2.54 5.45 -22.32
C MET A 78 -2.84 4.08 -21.71
N ALA A 79 -3.23 3.08 -22.53
CA ALA A 79 -3.56 1.73 -22.04
C ALA A 79 -2.35 0.96 -21.48
N ALA A 80 -1.14 1.43 -21.78
CA ALA A 80 0.10 0.82 -21.29
C ALA A 80 0.54 1.38 -19.93
N LEU A 81 -0.06 2.47 -19.46
CA LEU A 81 0.27 3.09 -18.19
C LEU A 81 -0.35 2.31 -17.01
N PRO A 82 0.19 2.48 -15.79
CA PRO A 82 -0.52 2.17 -14.56
C PRO A 82 -1.83 2.96 -14.43
N TYR A 83 -2.72 2.49 -13.55
CA TYR A 83 -3.99 3.17 -13.22
C TYR A 83 -3.76 4.45 -12.39
N PHE A 84 -3.14 5.47 -12.98
CA PHE A 84 -2.86 6.75 -12.31
C PHE A 84 -4.11 7.59 -12.03
N ASP A 85 -5.24 7.27 -12.65
CA ASP A 85 -6.55 7.86 -12.40
C ASP A 85 -7.12 7.51 -11.02
N GLU A 86 -6.64 6.44 -10.39
CA GLU A 86 -7.04 6.00 -9.04
C GLU A 86 -6.35 6.78 -7.91
N ILE A 87 -5.35 7.61 -8.23
CA ILE A 87 -4.55 8.33 -7.22
C ILE A 87 -4.36 9.81 -7.58
N ASP A 88 -4.03 10.63 -6.59
CA ASP A 88 -3.55 11.99 -6.81
C ASP A 88 -2.01 12.02 -6.71
N PRO A 89 -1.26 12.21 -7.82
CA PRO A 89 0.19 12.23 -7.81
C PRO A 89 0.79 13.34 -6.93
N SER A 90 0.05 14.42 -6.64
CA SER A 90 0.52 15.50 -5.77
C SER A 90 0.69 15.07 -4.31
N THR A 91 0.07 13.96 -3.92
CA THR A 91 0.15 13.40 -2.57
C THR A 91 1.36 12.49 -2.34
N ILE A 92 2.13 12.17 -3.39
CA ILE A 92 3.28 11.28 -3.31
C ILE A 92 4.47 12.02 -2.70
N ASP A 93 4.98 11.54 -1.56
CA ASP A 93 6.18 12.08 -0.95
C ASP A 93 7.46 11.61 -1.69
N VAL A 94 7.48 10.34 -2.10
CA VAL A 94 8.66 9.70 -2.71
C VAL A 94 8.25 8.72 -3.80
N LEU A 95 8.97 8.77 -4.93
CA LEU A 95 8.96 7.74 -5.98
C LEU A 95 10.28 6.96 -5.94
N LEU A 96 10.18 5.64 -5.82
CA LEU A 96 11.33 4.73 -5.87
C LEU A 96 11.23 3.88 -7.13
N VAL A 97 12.30 3.85 -7.93
CA VAL A 97 12.37 3.07 -9.18
C VAL A 97 13.41 1.97 -9.03
N THR A 98 13.05 0.75 -9.41
CA THR A 98 13.90 -0.45 -9.35
C THR A 98 14.65 -0.73 -10.65
#